data_AF-A0AAI7ZFR7-F1
#
_entry.id   AF-A0AAI7ZFR7-F1
#
_cell.length_a   1.000
_cell.length_b   1.000
_cell.length_c   1.000
_cell.angle_alpha   90.00
_cell.angle_beta   90.00
_cell.angle_gamma   90.00
#
_symmetry.space_group_name_H-M   'P 1'
#
loop_
_entity.id
_entity.type
_entity.pdbx_description
1 polymer ?
#
loop_
_entity_poly.entity_id
_entity_poly.type
_entity_poly.pdbx_seq_one_letter_code
_entity_poly.pdbx_strand_id
1 'polypeptide(L)'
;MAQAHAMEVLLRPAVELYTVAVCTAAALACVAAPWALALNPQLGLASALAFAVFGGVRLRQAYAILRYRRNIRRLPRYVMTSRDVPVSQQRLFLGRGFRWDQRHTHRLMQTYRPEFRRYVEPTPLYRFARRY
;
A
#
# COMPACT_ATOMS: atom_id res chain seq x y z
N MET A 1 0.49 10.66 25.30
CA MET A 1 1.67 11.37 24.75
C MET A 1 1.63 11.29 23.23
N ALA A 2 1.43 12.43 22.58
CA ALA A 2 1.16 12.54 21.15
C ALA A 2 2.44 12.31 20.32
N GLN A 3 2.55 11.16 19.65
CA GLN A 3 3.48 11.01 18.52
C GLN A 3 2.87 11.69 17.28
N ALA A 4 2.76 13.02 17.31
CA ALA A 4 2.28 13.79 16.15
C ALA A 4 3.27 13.77 14.97
N HIS A 5 4.48 13.25 15.16
CA HIS A 5 5.56 13.23 14.18
C HIS A 5 6.31 11.89 14.16
N ALA A 6 5.61 10.76 14.36
CA ALA A 6 6.17 9.50 13.86
C ALA A 6 6.20 9.62 12.34
N MET A 7 7.39 9.89 11.76
CA MET A 7 7.57 9.90 10.32
C MET A 7 7.21 8.52 9.79
N GLU A 8 5.95 8.34 9.39
CA GLU A 8 5.46 7.06 8.90
C GLU A 8 6.22 6.69 7.63
N VAL A 9 7.07 5.68 7.77
CA VAL A 9 7.78 5.07 6.65
C VAL A 9 6.79 4.15 5.93
N LEU A 10 6.04 4.70 4.99
CA LEU A 10 5.07 3.96 4.18
C LEU A 10 5.72 2.92 3.24
N LEU A 11 7.04 2.93 3.10
CA LEU A 11 7.82 1.92 2.39
C LEU A 11 8.18 0.68 3.26
N ARG A 12 7.76 0.63 4.53
CA ARG A 12 7.98 -0.51 5.44
C ARG A 12 7.36 -1.81 4.91
N PRO A 13 7.96 -3.00 5.20
CA PRO A 13 7.34 -4.30 4.88
C PRO A 13 5.90 -4.37 5.41
N ALA A 14 4.98 -4.92 4.60
CA ALA A 14 3.57 -5.07 4.93
C ALA A 14 3.36 -6.28 5.86
N VAL A 15 4.00 -6.22 7.03
CA VAL A 15 3.95 -7.27 8.06
C VAL A 15 2.54 -7.46 8.62
N GLU A 16 1.64 -6.49 8.44
CA GLU A 16 0.22 -6.68 8.82
C GLU A 16 -0.44 -7.81 8.00
N LEU A 17 0.10 -8.19 6.85
CA LEU A 17 -0.41 -9.36 6.11
C LEU A 17 -0.23 -10.67 6.88
N TYR A 18 0.82 -10.80 7.70
CA TYR A 18 0.99 -11.99 8.55
C TYR A 18 -0.10 -12.06 9.61
N THR A 19 -0.45 -10.94 10.24
CA THR A 19 -1.53 -10.92 11.24
C THR A 19 -2.88 -11.16 10.58
N VAL A 20 -3.12 -10.64 9.37
CA VAL A 20 -4.30 -10.98 8.57
C VAL A 20 -4.36 -12.49 8.27
N ALA A 21 -3.25 -13.09 7.85
CA ALA A 21 -3.19 -14.53 7.57
C ALA A 21 -3.48 -15.38 8.81
N VAL A 22 -2.91 -15.02 9.96
CA VAL A 22 -3.17 -15.72 11.23
C VAL A 22 -4.62 -15.53 11.67
N CYS A 23 -5.17 -14.31 11.59
CA CYS A 23 -6.56 -14.05 11.98
C CYS A 23 -7.55 -14.75 11.07
N THR A 24 -7.27 -14.82 9.76
CA THR A 24 -8.11 -15.56 8.81
C THR A 24 -8.04 -17.06 9.04
N ALA A 25 -6.84 -17.62 9.29
CA ALA A 25 -6.69 -19.01 9.68
C ALA A 25 -7.42 -19.34 10.99
N ALA A 26 -7.30 -18.48 12.00
CA ALA A 26 -7.99 -18.64 13.28
C ALA A 26 -9.51 -18.55 13.12
N ALA A 27 -10.02 -17.61 12.33
CA ALA A 27 -11.45 -17.51 12.02
C ALA A 27 -11.97 -18.77 11.31
N LEU A 28 -11.22 -19.28 10.32
CA LEU A 28 -11.58 -20.52 9.63
C LEU A 28 -11.56 -21.72 10.57
N ALA A 29 -10.57 -21.83 11.45
CA ALA A 29 -10.49 -22.91 12.43
C ALA A 29 -11.67 -22.87 13.42
N CYS A 30 -12.09 -21.68 13.87
CA CYS A 30 -13.24 -21.52 14.75
C CYS A 30 -14.56 -22.00 14.12
N VAL A 31 -14.70 -21.90 12.79
CA VAL A 31 -15.89 -22.35 12.05
C VAL A 31 -15.81 -23.82 11.65
N ALA A 32 -14.66 -24.28 11.16
CA ALA A 32 -14.49 -25.63 10.63
C ALA A 32 -14.32 -26.70 11.72
N ALA A 33 -13.68 -26.34 12.84
CA ALA A 33 -13.38 -27.27 13.92
C ALA A 33 -13.57 -26.60 15.31
N PRO A 34 -14.79 -26.17 15.67
CA PRO A 34 -15.07 -25.61 16.99
C PRO A 34 -14.75 -26.59 18.12
N TRP A 35 -14.91 -27.89 17.86
CA TRP A 35 -14.57 -28.99 18.77
C TRP A 35 -13.06 -29.08 19.08
N ALA A 36 -12.18 -28.74 18.14
CA ALA A 36 -10.73 -28.75 18.35
C ALA A 36 -10.28 -27.61 19.30
N LEU A 37 -11.10 -26.58 19.44
CA LEU A 37 -10.91 -25.45 20.36
C LEU A 37 -11.73 -25.60 21.65
N ALA A 38 -12.41 -26.75 21.84
CA ALA A 38 -13.36 -26.97 22.92
C ALA A 38 -14.45 -25.87 23.02
N LEU A 39 -14.83 -25.27 21.88
CA LEU A 39 -15.83 -24.20 21.81
C LEU A 39 -17.21 -24.77 21.45
N ASN A 40 -18.24 -24.22 22.10
CA ASN A 40 -19.62 -24.37 21.63
C ASN A 40 -19.76 -23.72 20.24
N PRO A 41 -20.44 -24.34 19.25
CA PRO A 41 -20.64 -23.78 17.91
C PRO A 41 -21.08 -22.30 17.87
N GLN A 42 -21.91 -21.85 18.82
CA GLN A 42 -22.31 -20.44 18.91
C GLN A 42 -21.15 -19.51 19.29
N LEU A 43 -20.28 -19.96 20.21
CA LEU A 43 -19.09 -19.22 20.61
C LEU A 43 -18.01 -19.25 19.52
N GLY A 44 -17.90 -20.36 18.77
CA GLY A 44 -17.04 -20.46 17.59
C GLY A 44 -17.42 -19.46 16.48
N LEU A 45 -18.72 -19.24 16.27
CA LEU A 45 -19.19 -18.23 15.32
C LEU A 45 -18.86 -16.81 15.81
N ALA A 46 -19.07 -16.53 17.10
CA ALA A 46 -18.77 -15.23 17.70
C ALA A 46 -17.27 -14.90 17.65
N SER A 47 -16.40 -15.86 17.96
CA SER A 47 -14.94 -15.68 17.87
C SER A 47 -14.48 -15.52 16.42
N ALA A 48 -15.03 -16.29 15.48
CA ALA A 48 -14.75 -16.13 14.06
C ALA A 48 -15.09 -14.72 13.56
N LEU A 49 -16.24 -14.18 13.97
CA LEU A 49 -16.64 -12.80 13.66
C LEU A 49 -15.65 -11.78 14.23
N ALA A 50 -15.23 -11.95 15.49
CA ALA A 50 -14.24 -11.06 16.12
C ALA A 50 -12.89 -11.08 15.37
N PHE A 51 -12.40 -12.27 15.01
CA PHE A 51 -11.18 -12.41 14.23
C PHE A 51 -11.31 -11.84 12.81
N ALA A 52 -12.48 -12.00 12.17
CA ALA A 52 -12.75 -11.43 10.86
C ALA A 52 -12.74 -9.89 10.88
N VAL A 53 -13.38 -9.28 11.88
CA VAL A 53 -13.38 -7.82 12.06
C VAL A 53 -11.96 -7.29 12.30
N PHE A 54 -11.21 -7.91 13.21
CA PHE A 54 -9.84 -7.50 13.49
C PHE A 54 -8.92 -7.70 12.28
N GLY A 55 -9.05 -8.84 11.59
CA GLY A 55 -8.35 -9.13 10.33
C GLY A 55 -8.67 -8.11 9.24
N GLY A 56 -9.93 -7.68 9.10
CA GLY A 56 -10.35 -6.66 8.15
C GLY A 56 -9.69 -5.30 8.41
N VAL A 57 -9.59 -4.87 9.68
CA VAL A 57 -8.89 -3.64 10.06
C VAL A 57 -7.41 -3.71 9.69
N ARG A 58 -6.74 -4.82 9.99
CA ARG A 58 -5.32 -5.05 9.64
C ARG A 58 -5.11 -5.12 8.12
N LEU A 59 -6.05 -5.72 7.39
CA LEU A 59 -6.00 -5.80 5.93
C LEU A 59 -6.11 -4.40 5.30
N ARG A 60 -6.94 -3.52 5.84
CA ARG A 60 -7.03 -2.12 5.38
C ARG A 60 -5.70 -1.38 5.56
N GLN A 61 -5.00 -1.61 6.69
CA GLN A 61 -3.68 -1.04 6.94
C GLN A 61 -2.65 -1.56 5.93
N ALA A 62 -2.58 -2.88 5.72
CA ALA A 62 -1.72 -3.50 4.72
C ALA A 62 -2.01 -2.97 3.30
N TYR A 63 -3.29 -2.84 2.95
CA TYR A 63 -3.72 -2.35 1.64
C TYR A 63 -3.25 -0.91 1.38
N ALA A 64 -3.27 -0.03 2.38
CA ALA A 64 -2.76 1.33 2.24
C ALA A 64 -1.26 1.34 1.87
N ILE A 65 -0.45 0.50 2.52
CA ILE A 65 0.99 0.33 2.24
C ILE A 65 1.19 -0.22 0.82
N LEU A 66 0.46 -1.27 0.45
CA LEU A 66 0.55 -1.88 -0.88
C LEU A 66 0.14 -0.90 -1.99
N ARG A 67 -0.93 -0.13 -1.77
CA ARG A 67 -1.39 0.92 -2.69
C ARG A 67 -0.34 2.00 -2.85
N TYR A 68 0.28 2.45 -1.76
CA TYR A 68 1.37 3.42 -1.80
C TYR A 68 2.56 2.92 -2.62
N ARG A 69 3.02 1.68 -2.36
CA ARG A 69 4.10 1.03 -3.12
C ARG A 69 3.78 0.85 -4.60
N ARG A 70 2.52 0.61 -4.94
CA ARG A 70 2.06 0.52 -6.33
C ARG A 70 2.06 1.90 -7.00
N ASN A 71 1.64 2.93 -6.29
CA ASN A 71 1.57 4.30 -6.81
C ASN A 71 2.95 4.92 -7.03
N ILE A 72 3.96 4.65 -6.19
CA ILE A 72 5.34 5.12 -6.42
C ILE A 72 5.86 4.67 -7.79
N ARG A 73 5.54 3.44 -8.20
CA ARG A 73 5.99 2.86 -9.46
C ARG A 73 5.10 3.24 -10.65
N ARG A 74 3.92 3.79 -10.40
CA ARG A 74 2.95 4.13 -11.43
C ARG A 74 3.08 5.60 -11.78
N LEU A 75 3.64 5.89 -12.96
CA LEU A 75 3.59 7.24 -13.49
C LEU A 75 2.15 7.56 -13.93
N PRO A 76 1.52 8.64 -13.43
CA PRO A 76 0.21 9.07 -13.92
C PRO A 76 0.32 9.46 -15.40
N ARG A 77 -0.59 8.97 -16.23
CA ARG A 77 -0.63 9.31 -17.65
C ARG A 77 -1.18 10.72 -17.80
N TYR A 78 -0.36 11.63 -18.28
CA TYR A 78 -0.80 12.97 -18.68
C TYR A 78 -0.96 13.02 -20.19
N VAL A 79 -2.16 13.35 -20.67
CA VAL A 79 -2.50 13.47 -22.09
C VAL A 79 -3.22 14.81 -22.27
N MET A 80 -2.86 15.54 -23.31
CA MET A 80 -3.47 16.82 -23.66
C MET A 80 -3.49 16.97 -25.18
N THR A 81 -4.52 17.59 -25.73
CA THR A 81 -4.59 17.82 -27.19
C THR A 81 -3.68 19.00 -27.57
N SER A 82 -3.19 19.03 -28.80
CA SER A 82 -2.33 20.12 -29.28
C SER A 82 -2.99 21.50 -29.23
N ARG A 83 -4.33 21.54 -29.31
CA ARG A 83 -5.11 22.79 -29.24
C ARG A 83 -5.16 23.37 -27.83
N ASP A 84 -5.06 22.52 -26.81
CA ASP A 84 -5.07 22.95 -25.40
C ASP A 84 -3.67 23.37 -24.92
N VAL A 85 -2.63 23.26 -25.77
CA VAL A 85 -1.25 23.61 -25.40
C VAL A 85 -1.12 25.13 -25.32
N PRO A 86 -0.89 25.70 -24.12
CA PRO A 86 -0.72 27.13 -24.01
C PRO A 86 0.58 27.54 -24.70
N VAL A 87 0.45 28.48 -25.64
CA VAL A 87 1.58 29.04 -26.39
C VAL A 87 1.94 30.41 -25.81
N SER A 88 3.22 30.65 -25.55
CA SER A 88 3.76 31.94 -25.13
C SER A 88 5.10 32.17 -25.80
N GLN A 89 5.37 33.39 -26.24
CA GLN A 89 6.66 33.74 -26.85
C GLN A 89 7.80 33.81 -25.84
N GLN A 90 7.49 33.91 -24.54
CA GLN A 90 8.48 34.05 -23.47
C GLN A 90 8.63 32.80 -22.60
N ARG A 91 7.63 31.91 -22.58
CA ARG A 91 7.60 30.76 -21.66
C ARG A 91 7.17 29.49 -22.38
N LEU A 92 7.94 28.42 -22.21
CA LEU A 92 7.61 27.10 -22.73
C LEU A 92 6.73 26.33 -21.73
N PHE A 93 5.63 25.78 -22.22
CA PHE A 93 4.81 24.86 -21.41
C PHE A 93 5.47 23.48 -21.33
N LEU A 94 5.86 23.07 -20.12
CA LEU A 94 6.54 21.79 -19.86
C LEU A 94 5.56 20.65 -19.48
N GLY A 95 4.31 20.97 -19.15
CA GLY A 95 3.30 19.99 -18.71
C GLY A 95 2.76 20.26 -17.30
N ARG A 96 2.01 19.29 -16.76
CA ARG A 96 1.48 19.35 -15.39
C ARG A 96 2.57 19.06 -14.38
N GLY A 97 3.12 20.11 -13.80
CA GLY A 97 3.86 20.04 -12.53
C GLY A 97 2.91 19.84 -11.35
N PHE A 98 3.49 19.74 -10.15
CA PHE A 98 2.77 19.81 -8.89
C PHE A 98 3.52 20.74 -7.94
N ARG A 99 2.80 21.36 -7.00
CA ARG A 99 3.42 22.18 -5.96
C ARG A 99 4.29 21.29 -5.08
N TRP A 100 5.59 21.56 -5.05
CA TRP A 100 6.52 20.80 -4.22
C TRP A 100 6.38 21.26 -2.77
N ASP A 101 6.28 20.28 -1.87
CA ASP A 101 6.12 20.50 -0.42
C ASP A 101 7.12 19.61 0.31
N GLN A 102 7.35 19.88 1.61
CA GLN A 102 8.26 19.10 2.45
C GLN A 102 7.98 17.59 2.43
N ARG A 103 6.70 17.19 2.31
CA ARG A 103 6.29 15.78 2.19
C ARG A 103 6.89 15.11 0.95
N HIS A 104 7.02 15.83 -0.16
CA HIS A 104 7.59 15.33 -1.40
C HIS A 104 9.10 15.10 -1.27
N THR A 105 9.81 16.03 -0.62
CA THR A 105 11.24 15.86 -0.29
C THR A 105 11.45 14.63 0.59
N HIS A 106 10.64 14.47 1.65
CA HIS A 106 10.76 13.31 2.54
C HIS A 106 10.54 11.99 1.79
N ARG A 107 9.50 11.91 0.94
CA ARG A 107 9.24 10.72 0.11
C ARG A 107 10.37 10.44 -0.87
N LEU A 108 10.91 11.48 -1.51
CA LEU A 108 12.05 11.33 -2.42
C LEU A 108 13.29 10.82 -1.67
N MET A 109 13.63 11.40 -0.52
CA MET A 109 14.77 10.94 0.29
C MET A 109 14.63 9.49 0.74
N GLN A 110 13.41 9.03 1.03
CA GLN A 110 13.15 7.62 1.32
C GLN A 110 13.50 6.72 0.13
N THR A 111 13.26 7.14 -1.11
CA THR A 111 13.57 6.31 -2.29
C THR A 111 15.06 6.09 -2.51
N TYR A 112 15.93 6.99 -2.03
CA TYR A 112 17.37 6.86 -2.15
C TYR A 112 18.00 5.88 -1.15
N ARG A 113 17.27 5.47 -0.09
CA ARG A 113 17.79 4.52 0.87
C ARG A 113 17.87 3.11 0.26
N PRO A 114 19.00 2.40 0.40
CA PRO A 114 19.20 1.08 -0.18
C PRO A 114 18.17 0.05 0.31
N GLU A 115 17.74 0.15 1.58
CA GLU A 115 16.71 -0.70 2.20
C GLU A 115 15.39 -0.70 1.43
N PHE A 116 15.04 0.41 0.77
CA PHE A 116 13.76 0.58 0.08
C PHE A 116 13.85 0.37 -1.43
N ARG A 117 15.05 0.16 -2.00
CA ARG A 117 15.26 -0.03 -3.44
C ARG A 117 14.39 -1.14 -4.02
N ARG A 118 14.25 -2.26 -3.30
CA ARG A 118 13.41 -3.40 -3.72
C ARG A 118 11.94 -3.01 -3.97
N TYR A 119 11.43 -1.98 -3.30
CA TYR A 119 10.04 -1.54 -3.43
C TYR A 119 9.85 -0.46 -4.49
N VAL A 120 10.90 0.29 -4.81
CA VAL A 120 10.91 1.38 -5.80
C VAL A 120 11.27 0.85 -7.19
N GLU A 121 12.24 -0.05 -7.28
CA GLU A 121 12.71 -0.57 -8.55
C GLU A 121 11.68 -1.50 -9.23
N PRO A 122 11.64 -1.52 -10.58
CA PRO A 122 10.76 -2.41 -11.31
C PRO A 122 11.10 -3.88 -11.03
N THR A 123 10.07 -4.69 -10.80
CA THR A 123 10.24 -6.12 -10.58
C THR A 123 10.82 -6.80 -11.82
N PRO A 124 11.54 -7.92 -11.67
CA PRO A 124 12.05 -8.67 -12.81
C PRO A 124 10.95 -9.07 -13.80
N LEU A 125 9.75 -9.42 -13.30
CA LEU A 125 8.56 -9.69 -14.13
C LEU A 125 8.16 -8.48 -14.99
N TYR A 126 8.19 -7.27 -14.43
CA TYR A 126 7.90 -6.06 -15.19
C TYR A 126 8.94 -5.80 -16.29
N ARG A 127 10.22 -6.07 -16.00
CA ARG A 127 11.30 -5.94 -16.99
C ARG A 127 11.17 -6.99 -18.10
N PHE A 128 10.78 -8.21 -17.75
CA PHE A 128 10.54 -9.28 -18.71
C PHE A 128 9.40 -8.93 -19.68
N ALA A 129 8.26 -8.48 -19.14
CA ALA A 129 7.09 -8.10 -19.94
C ALA A 129 7.28 -6.87 -20.84
N ARG A 130 8.38 -6.12 -20.71
CA ARG A 130 8.72 -4.97 -21.57
C ARG A 130 9.85 -5.28 -22.56
N ARG A 131 10.51 -6.42 -22.41
CA ARG A 131 11.54 -6.90 -23.36
C ARG A 131 10.94 -7.69 -24.52
N TYR A 132 9.77 -8.29 -24.32
CA TYR A 132 8.93 -8.90 -25.34
C TYR A 132 7.80 -7.92 -25.68
#